data_AF-A0A4Y9RDW2-F1
#
_entry.id   AF-A0A4Y9RDW2-F1
#
_cell.length_a   1.000
_cell.length_b   1.000
_cell.length_c   1.000
_cell.angle_alpha   90.00
_cell.angle_beta   90.00
_cell.angle_gamma   90.00
#
_symmetry.space_group_name_H-M   'P 1'
#
loop_
_entity.id
_entity.type
_entity.pdbx_description
1 polymer ?
#
loop_
_entity_poly.entity_id
_entity_poly.type
_entity_poly.pdbx_seq_one_letter_code
_entity_poly.pdbx_strand_id
1 'polypeptide(L)' 'MRTKLKGQITLDDLAKLKAIHRDLQRLTVGLNPSSGAAPPLMAAIAVVEWCAVEWSGDPTIVRKTHTIISRP' A
#
# COMPACT_ATOMS: atom_id res chain seq x y z
N MET A 1 -22.49 -11.13 -6.08
CA MET A 1 -21.63 -12.31 -5.92
C MET A 1 -20.40 -11.91 -5.10
N ARG A 2 -20.13 -12.57 -3.96
CA ARG A 2 -18.92 -12.34 -3.15
C ARG A 2 -17.85 -13.34 -3.59
N THR A 3 -16.91 -12.92 -4.43
CA THR A 3 -15.73 -13.70 -4.79
C THR A 3 -14.79 -13.75 -3.57
N LYS A 4 -14.65 -14.95 -2.97
CA LYS A 4 -13.67 -15.21 -1.92
C LYS A 4 -12.29 -15.34 -2.57
N LEU A 5 -11.33 -14.52 -2.15
CA LEU A 5 -9.91 -14.74 -2.43
C LEU A 5 -9.31 -15.57 -1.30
N LYS A 6 -8.69 -16.71 -1.65
CA LYS A 6 -8.09 -17.73 -0.77
C LYS A 6 -8.76 -17.84 0.63
N GLY A 7 -10.03 -18.24 0.65
CA GLY A 7 -10.69 -18.90 1.79
C GLY A 7 -11.01 -18.11 3.07
N GLN A 8 -10.21 -17.12 3.48
CA GLN A 8 -10.31 -16.46 4.80
C GLN A 8 -10.27 -14.92 4.77
N ILE A 9 -10.04 -14.31 3.61
CA ILE A 9 -9.86 -12.86 3.52
C ILE A 9 -11.18 -12.18 3.16
N THR A 10 -11.57 -11.23 4.00
CA THR A 10 -12.81 -10.47 3.84
C THR A 10 -12.55 -9.12 3.14
N LEU A 11 -13.62 -8.46 2.71
CA LEU A 11 -13.53 -7.09 2.19
C LEU A 11 -13.03 -6.10 3.27
N ASP A 12 -13.30 -6.39 4.55
CA ASP A 12 -12.82 -5.58 5.67
C ASP A 12 -11.31 -5.70 5.85
N ASP A 13 -10.73 -6.87 5.58
CA ASP A 13 -9.28 -7.07 5.62
C ASP A 13 -8.59 -6.28 4.51
N LEU A 14 -9.18 -6.26 3.31
CA LEU A 14 -8.72 -5.39 2.22
C LEU A 14 -8.85 -3.90 2.57
N ALA A 15 -9.91 -3.49 3.26
CA ALA A 15 -10.07 -2.11 3.72
C ALA A 15 -9.02 -1.71 4.76
N LYS A 16 -8.71 -2.58 5.72
CA LYS A 16 -7.62 -2.39 6.69
C LYS A 16 -6.27 -2.27 5.98
N LEU A 17 -6.02 -3.11 4.98
CA LEU A 17 -4.77 -3.11 4.23
C LEU A 17 -4.58 -1.80 3.44
N LYS A 18 -5.66 -1.27 2.84
CA LYS A 18 -5.66 0.07 2.22
C LYS A 18 -5.40 1.19 3.22
N ALA A 19 -5.92 1.09 4.44
CA ALA A 19 -5.66 2.07 5.49
C ALA A 19 -4.19 2.06 5.91
N ILE A 20 -3.61 0.86 6.14
CA ILE A 20 -2.19 0.69 6.47
C ILE A 20 -1.30 1.24 5.35
N HIS A 21 -1.61 0.94 4.08
CA HIS A 21 -0.87 1.46 2.93
C HIS A 21 -0.82 2.99 2.94
N ARG A 22 -1.97 3.64 3.17
CA ARG A 22 -2.07 5.10 3.28
C ARG A 22 -1.25 5.67 4.43
N ASP A 23 -1.28 5.03 5.59
CA ASP A 23 -0.54 5.49 6.76
C ASP A 23 0.97 5.33 6.56
N LEU A 24 1.42 4.23 5.95
CA LEU A 24 2.82 4.06 5.55
C LEU A 24 3.26 5.11 4.54
N GLN A 25 2.42 5.42 3.53
CA GLN A 25 2.70 6.50 2.57
C GLN A 25 2.76 7.87 3.24
N ARG A 26 1.97 8.12 4.28
CA ARG A 26 2.06 9.39 5.04
C ARG A 26 3.37 9.51 5.80
N LEU A 27 3.89 8.40 6.32
CA LEU A 27 5.18 8.37 7.00
C LEU A 27 6.37 8.63 6.06
N THR A 28 6.22 8.39 4.75
CA THR A 28 7.26 8.73 3.77
C THR A 28 7.25 10.21 3.36
N VAL A 29 6.19 10.96 3.66
CA VAL A 29 6.12 12.39 3.34
C VAL A 29 7.17 13.15 4.16
N GLY A 30 8.10 13.79 3.47
CA GLY A 30 9.19 14.53 4.11
C GLY A 30 10.32 13.63 4.64
N LEU A 31 10.25 12.32 4.42
CA LEU A 31 11.33 11.42 4.77
C LEU A 31 12.50 11.61 3.81
N ASN A 32 13.68 11.88 4.35
CA ASN A 32 14.91 11.93 3.55
C ASN A 32 15.20 10.52 2.97
N PRO A 33 15.31 10.37 1.64
CA PRO A 33 15.61 9.07 1.02
C PRO A 33 16.91 8.42 1.50
N SER A 34 17.88 9.23 1.94
CA SER A 34 19.16 8.74 2.47
C SER A 34 19.10 8.38 3.96
N SER A 35 17.96 8.56 4.63
CA SER A 35 17.79 8.15 6.02
C SER A 35 17.75 6.62 6.13
N GLY A 36 18.33 6.07 7.21
CA GLY A 36 18.29 4.63 7.48
C GLY A 36 16.88 4.06 7.67
N ALA A 37 15.88 4.92 7.90
CA ALA A 37 14.48 4.54 8.02
C ALA A 37 13.76 4.42 6.66
N ALA A 38 14.29 5.00 5.58
CA ALA A 38 13.65 4.98 4.27
C ALA A 38 13.59 3.57 3.65
N PRO A 39 14.68 2.77 3.60
CA PRO A 39 14.62 1.41 3.05
C PRO A 39 13.58 0.48 3.71
N PRO A 40 13.52 0.34 5.06
CA PRO A 40 12.54 -0.54 5.69
C PRO A 40 11.10 -0.05 5.49
N LEU A 41 10.87 1.27 5.45
CA LEU A 41 9.54 1.83 5.23
C LEU A 41 9.04 1.59 3.80
N MET A 42 9.91 1.74 2.80
CA MET A 42 9.59 1.43 1.39
C MET A 42 9.35 -0.06 1.20
N ALA A 43 10.11 -0.92 1.87
CA ALA A 43 9.87 -2.36 1.86
C ALA A 43 8.50 -2.73 2.47
N ALA A 44 8.12 -2.09 3.57
CA ALA A 44 6.80 -2.29 4.19
C ALA A 44 5.66 -1.87 3.25
N ILE A 45 5.80 -0.73 2.56
CA ILE A 45 4.82 -0.30 1.55
C ILE A 45 4.69 -1.35 0.45
N ALA A 46 5.80 -1.82 -0.12
CA ALA A 46 5.78 -2.82 -1.19
C ALA A 46 5.12 -4.14 -0.76
N VAL A 47 5.37 -4.61 0.46
CA VAL A 47 4.73 -5.82 1.01
C VAL A 47 3.22 -5.64 1.13
N VAL A 48 2.78 -4.48 1.64
CA VAL A 48 1.36 -4.17 1.74
C VAL A 48 0.71 -4.07 0.36
N GLU A 49 1.35 -3.45 -0.63
CA GLU A 49 0.85 -3.42 -2.00
C GLU A 49 0.70 -4.82 -2.58
N TRP A 50 1.72 -5.67 -2.42
CA TRP A 50 1.70 -7.04 -2.91
C TRP A 50 0.59 -7.87 -2.27
N CYS A 51 0.41 -7.79 -0.94
CA CYS A 51 -0.70 -8.43 -0.24
C CYS A 51 -2.05 -7.94 -0.77
N ALA A 52 -2.20 -6.64 -1.01
CA ALA A 52 -3.45 -6.10 -1.55
C ALA A 52 -3.78 -6.68 -2.92
N VAL A 53 -2.79 -6.77 -3.82
CA VAL A 53 -2.96 -7.33 -5.17
C VAL A 53 -3.27 -8.82 -5.10
N GLU A 54 -2.49 -9.59 -4.36
CA GLU A 54 -2.67 -11.04 -4.19
C GLU A 54 -4.05 -11.37 -3.60
N TRP A 55 -4.53 -10.57 -2.65
CA TRP A 55 -5.79 -10.81 -1.95
C TRP A 55 -7.02 -10.22 -2.64
N SER A 56 -6.86 -9.28 -3.56
CA SER A 56 -7.98 -8.67 -4.29
C SER A 56 -8.09 -9.16 -5.73
N GLY A 57 -7.01 -9.67 -6.30
CA GLY A 57 -6.89 -9.93 -7.73
C GLY A 57 -6.86 -8.65 -8.58
N ASP A 58 -6.83 -7.47 -7.96
CA ASP A 58 -6.86 -6.17 -8.63
C ASP A 58 -5.49 -5.47 -8.47
N PRO A 59 -4.70 -5.34 -9.56
CA PRO A 59 -3.39 -4.67 -9.51
C PRO A 59 -3.49 -3.15 -9.27
N THR A 60 -4.70 -2.57 -9.31
CA THR A 60 -4.95 -1.14 -9.14
C THR A 60 -5.46 -0.79 -7.73
N ILE A 61 -5.64 -1.77 -6.85
CA ILE A 61 -6.31 -1.62 -5.56
C ILE A 61 -5.70 -0.55 -4.62
N VAL A 62 -4.40 -0.32 -4.72
CA VAL A 62 -3.60 0.65 -3.96
C VAL A 62 -3.10 1.82 -4.83
N ARG A 63 -3.33 1.78 -6.15
CA ARG A 63 -2.96 2.86 -7.07
C ARG A 63 -3.96 4.01 -6.99
N LYS A 64 -3.79 4.91 -6.02
CA LYS A 64 -4.26 6.30 -6.13
C LYS A 64 -3.20 7.28 -5.65
N THR A 65 -2.72 8.05 -6.64
CA THR A 65 -2.09 9.37 -6.53
C THR A 65 -0.60 9.41 -6.15
N HIS A 66 0.26 8.83 -7.02
CA HIS A 66 1.53 9.50 -7.34
C HIS A 66 1.21 10.72 -8.21
N THR A 67 0.60 11.77 -7.65
CA THR A 67 0.86 13.10 -8.18
C THR A 67 2.25 13.43 -7.70
N ILE A 68 3.21 13.11 -8.54
CA ILE A 68 4.60 13.54 -8.44
C ILE A 68 4.52 15.04 -8.17
N ILE A 69 4.94 15.47 -6.98
CA ILE A 69 5.23 16.88 -6.73
C ILE A 69 6.55 17.15 -7.47
N SER A 70 6.48 17.21 -8.79
CA SER A 70 7.42 17.94 -9.60
C SER A 70 7.02 19.39 -9.39
N ARG A 71 7.64 20.07 -8.43
CA ARG A 71 7.68 21.53 -8.47
C ARG A 71 9.04 21.96 -9.05
N PRO A 72 9.02 22.94 -9.97
CA PRO A 72 10.20 23.44 -10.67
C PRO A 72 11.18 24.14 -9.73
#